data_AF-A0A510K754-F1
#
_entry.id   AF-A0A510K754-F1
#
_cell.length_a   1.000
_cell.length_b   1.000
_cell.length_c   1.000
_cell.angle_alpha   90.00
_cell.angle_beta   90.00
_cell.angle_gamma   90.00
#
_symmetry.space_group_name_H-M   'P 1'
#
loop_
_entity.id
_entity.type
_entity.pdbx_description
1 polymer ?
#
loop_
_entity_poly.entity_id
_entity_poly.type
_entity_poly.pdbx_seq_one_letter_code
_entity_poly.pdbx_strand_id
1 'polypeptide(L)'
;MGKFEKINKIVKKAEKEILQNIEEIKNDEEYQKNMTEEEILEIIKNEKKRLKNINLVSEKILNTDFKPKMKITMFFKYECWMADCPQHLIIDED
;
A
#
# COMPACT_ATOMS: atom_id res chain seq x y z
N MET A 1 -0.32 -15.49 -15.23
CA MET A 1 0.45 -14.62 -14.32
C MET A 1 -0.17 -14.67 -12.93
N GLY A 2 0.56 -15.19 -11.94
CA GLY A 2 0.04 -15.37 -10.57
C GLY A 2 -0.17 -14.05 -9.83
N LYS A 3 -1.04 -14.03 -8.80
CA LYS A 3 -1.30 -12.82 -7.99
C LYS A 3 0.00 -12.24 -7.40
N PHE A 4 0.88 -13.09 -6.85
CA PHE A 4 2.17 -12.69 -6.30
C PHE A 4 3.14 -12.16 -7.36
N GLU A 5 3.09 -12.71 -8.57
CA GLU A 5 3.95 -12.28 -9.68
C GLU A 5 3.59 -10.86 -10.15
N LYS A 6 2.30 -10.52 -10.15
CA LYS A 6 1.82 -9.15 -10.43
C LYS A 6 2.28 -8.16 -9.36
N ILE A 7 2.16 -8.55 -8.09
CA ILE A 7 2.60 -7.72 -6.96
C ILE A 7 4.11 -7.48 -7.03
N ASN A 8 4.91 -8.51 -7.29
CA ASN A 8 6.36 -8.39 -7.42
C ASN A 8 6.76 -7.43 -8.56
N LYS A 9 6.07 -7.47 -9.72
CA LYS A 9 6.32 -6.49 -10.79
C LYS A 9 6.03 -5.05 -10.37
N ILE A 10 4.94 -4.83 -9.65
CA ILE A 10 4.56 -3.50 -9.15
C ILE A 10 5.60 -2.99 -8.15
N VAL A 11 5.99 -3.83 -7.19
CA VAL A 11 7.00 -3.50 -6.17
C VAL A 11 8.32 -3.14 -6.83
N LYS A 12 8.84 -3.97 -7.74
CA LYS A 12 10.10 -3.69 -8.45
C LYS A 12 10.06 -2.40 -9.26
N LYS A 13 8.92 -2.07 -9.86
CA LYS A 13 8.76 -0.81 -10.59
C LYS A 13 8.85 0.38 -9.63
N ALA A 14 8.14 0.32 -8.50
CA ALA A 14 8.19 1.36 -7.48
C ALA A 14 9.57 1.52 -6.83
N GLU A 15 10.26 0.41 -6.54
CA GLU A 15 11.66 0.42 -6.06
C GLU A 15 12.58 1.15 -7.05
N LYS A 16 12.47 0.82 -8.34
CA LYS A 16 13.27 1.45 -9.39
C LYS A 16 13.02 2.96 -9.47
N GLU A 17 11.75 3.38 -9.46
CA GLU A 17 11.37 4.80 -9.49
C GLU A 17 11.96 5.57 -8.29
N ILE A 18 11.88 5.01 -7.07
CA ILE A 18 12.45 5.66 -5.88
C ILE A 18 13.97 5.77 -5.96
N LEU A 19 14.65 4.73 -6.45
CA LEU A 19 16.10 4.77 -6.62
C LEU A 19 16.51 5.81 -7.67
N GLN A 20 15.75 5.92 -8.76
CA GLN A 20 15.95 6.96 -9.77
C GLN A 20 15.76 8.36 -9.18
N ASN A 21 14.70 8.60 -8.41
CA ASN A 21 14.49 9.89 -7.75
C ASN A 21 15.66 10.27 -6.83
N ILE A 22 16.19 9.31 -6.04
CA ILE A 22 17.34 9.56 -5.17
C ILE A 22 18.59 9.93 -5.98
N GLU A 23 18.79 9.29 -7.13
CA GLU A 23 19.92 9.55 -8.02
C GLU A 23 19.78 10.92 -8.70
N GLU A 24 18.57 11.28 -9.15
CA GLU A 24 18.25 12.60 -9.68
C GLU A 24 18.52 13.69 -8.62
N ILE A 25 17.96 13.59 -7.42
CA ILE A 25 18.17 14.58 -6.34
C ILE A 25 19.65 14.79 -6.02
N LYS A 26 20.49 13.74 -6.15
CA LYS A 26 21.93 13.85 -5.89
C LYS A 26 22.70 14.54 -7.01
N ASN A 27 22.33 14.27 -8.26
CA ASN A 27 23.10 14.67 -9.44
C ASN A 27 22.54 15.92 -10.13
N ASP A 28 21.33 16.34 -9.77
CA ASP A 28 20.64 17.44 -10.40
C ASP A 28 21.15 18.79 -9.87
N GLU A 29 21.66 19.59 -10.79
CA GLU A 29 22.27 20.90 -10.52
C GLU A 29 21.25 21.92 -9.98
N GLU A 30 19.96 21.79 -10.32
CA GLU A 30 18.90 22.68 -9.87
C GLU A 30 18.63 22.48 -8.37
N TYR A 31 18.59 21.24 -7.90
CA TYR A 31 18.50 20.95 -6.45
C TYR A 31 19.72 21.46 -5.68
N GLN A 32 20.93 21.25 -6.21
CA GLN A 32 22.18 21.72 -5.58
C GLN A 32 22.28 23.25 -5.51
N LYS A 33 21.66 23.95 -6.47
CA LYS A 33 21.69 25.42 -6.53
C LYS A 33 20.60 26.08 -5.67
N ASN A 34 19.44 25.44 -5.54
CA ASN A 34 18.25 26.03 -4.92
C ASN A 34 18.00 25.59 -3.48
N MET A 35 18.66 24.52 -3.01
CA MET A 35 18.46 23.98 -1.66
C MET A 35 19.78 23.83 -0.91
N THR A 36 19.68 23.84 0.42
CA THR A 36 20.81 23.54 1.30
C THR A 36 21.10 22.03 1.30
N GLU A 37 22.35 21.67 1.64
CA GLU A 37 22.73 20.26 1.79
C GLU A 37 21.82 19.52 2.80
N GLU A 38 21.38 20.20 3.86
CA GLU A 38 20.49 19.65 4.88
C GLU A 38 19.10 19.28 4.31
N GLU A 39 18.52 20.17 3.50
CA GLU A 39 17.23 19.92 2.84
C GLU A 39 17.33 18.78 1.82
N ILE A 40 18.41 18.74 1.03
CA ILE A 40 18.69 17.65 0.09
C ILE A 40 18.79 16.31 0.84
N LEU A 41 19.52 16.28 1.96
CA LEU A 41 19.67 15.09 2.79
C LEU A 41 18.33 14.64 3.40
N GLU A 42 17.47 15.57 3.79
CA GLU A 42 16.14 15.27 4.32
C GLU A 42 15.23 14.65 3.25
N ILE A 43 15.25 15.18 2.03
CA ILE A 43 14.48 14.62 0.90
C ILE A 43 14.98 13.20 0.57
N ILE A 44 16.30 13.00 0.47
CA ILE A 44 16.88 11.66 0.24
C ILE A 44 16.50 10.70 1.37
N LYS A 45 16.49 11.15 2.64
CA LYS A 45 16.09 10.35 3.79
C LYS A 45 14.62 9.95 3.71
N ASN A 46 13.75 10.84 3.24
CA ASN A 46 12.33 10.55 3.01
C ASN A 46 12.14 9.51 1.90
N GLU A 47 12.82 9.64 0.77
CA GLU A 47 12.79 8.64 -0.31
C GLU A 47 13.30 7.26 0.17
N LYS A 48 14.39 7.22 0.94
CA LYS A 48 14.87 5.98 1.57
C LYS A 48 13.84 5.36 2.53
N LYS A 49 13.08 6.18 3.25
CA LYS A 49 12.00 5.71 4.14
C LYS A 49 10.84 5.13 3.33
N ARG A 50 10.48 5.75 2.19
CA ARG A 50 9.48 5.19 1.25
C ARG A 50 9.92 3.82 0.73
N LEU A 51 11.18 3.68 0.33
CA LEU A 51 11.75 2.40 -0.12
C LEU A 51 11.63 1.31 0.95
N LYS A 52 12.06 1.60 2.19
CA LYS A 52 11.93 0.66 3.32
C LYS A 52 10.48 0.24 3.57
N ASN A 53 9.53 1.17 3.48
CA ASN A 53 8.12 0.88 3.70
C ASN A 53 7.55 -0.05 2.61
N ILE A 54 7.89 0.18 1.34
CA ILE A 54 7.45 -0.67 0.24
C ILE A 54 7.96 -2.10 0.41
N ASN A 55 9.24 -2.25 0.75
CA ASN A 55 9.85 -3.58 0.95
C ASN A 55 9.18 -4.31 2.13
N LEU A 56 8.97 -3.61 3.25
CA LEU A 56 8.29 -4.17 4.41
C LEU A 56 6.84 -4.60 4.11
N VAL A 57 6.08 -3.79 3.37
CA VAL A 57 4.70 -4.13 2.99
C VAL A 57 4.69 -5.28 2.00
N SER A 58 5.61 -5.30 1.04
CA SER A 58 5.79 -6.40 0.08
C SER A 58 6.07 -7.72 0.80
N GLU A 59 7.03 -7.75 1.72
CA GLU A 59 7.34 -8.93 2.54
C GLU A 59 6.13 -9.42 3.33
N LYS A 60 5.38 -8.51 3.96
CA LYS A 60 4.14 -8.86 4.69
C LYS A 60 3.11 -9.53 3.77
N ILE A 61 2.91 -9.00 2.57
CA ILE A 61 1.96 -9.54 1.60
C ILE A 61 2.42 -10.90 1.07
N LEU A 62 3.71 -11.04 0.76
CA LEU A 62 4.30 -12.28 0.22
C LEU A 62 4.36 -13.41 1.25
N ASN A 63 4.63 -13.08 2.52
CA ASN A 63 4.74 -14.07 3.60
C ASN A 63 3.39 -14.62 4.10
N THR A 64 2.26 -14.26 3.47
CA THR A 64 0.88 -14.70 3.80
C THR A 64 0.36 -14.43 5.22
N ASP A 65 1.23 -13.95 6.14
CA ASP A 65 0.89 -13.55 7.50
C ASP A 65 0.16 -12.19 7.59
N PHE A 66 0.11 -11.45 6.48
CA PHE A 66 -0.71 -10.25 6.41
C PHE A 66 -2.20 -10.62 6.25
N LYS A 67 -2.84 -10.94 7.38
CA LYS A 67 -4.30 -10.91 7.51
C LYS A 67 -4.71 -9.49 7.92
N PRO A 68 -5.13 -8.61 6.99
CA PRO A 68 -5.68 -7.32 7.40
C PRO A 68 -6.83 -7.59 8.38
N LYS A 69 -6.74 -7.06 9.60
CA LYS A 69 -7.81 -7.17 10.59
C LYS A 69 -9.00 -6.36 10.09
N MET A 70 -9.88 -6.99 9.32
CA MET A 70 -11.12 -6.38 8.87
C MET A 70 -12.10 -6.40 10.04
N LYS A 71 -12.22 -5.27 10.74
CA LYS A 71 -13.30 -5.09 11.73
C LYS A 71 -14.59 -4.82 10.96
N ILE A 72 -15.37 -5.87 10.71
CA ILE A 72 -16.74 -5.69 10.25
C ILE A 72 -17.55 -5.26 11.48
N THR A 73 -17.81 -3.96 11.61
CA THR A 73 -18.84 -3.48 12.52
C THR A 73 -20.19 -3.83 11.91
N MET A 74 -20.75 -4.95 12.34
CA MET A 74 -22.13 -5.29 12.03
C MET A 74 -23.02 -4.33 12.83
N PHE A 75 -23.66 -3.40 12.13
CA PHE A 75 -24.69 -2.57 12.74
C PHE A 75 -25.94 -3.43 12.91
N PHE A 76 -26.29 -3.72 14.16
CA PHE A 76 -27.58 -4.33 14.49
C PHE A 76 -28.67 -3.34 14.11
N LYS A 77 -29.32 -3.53 12.95
CA LYS A 77 -30.61 -2.90 12.70
C LYS A 77 -31.66 -3.90 13.19
N TYR A 78 -32.37 -3.54 14.26
CA TYR A 78 -33.43 -4.37 14.86
C TYR A 78 -32.95 -5.68 15.50
N GLU A 79 -31.78 -5.68 16.15
CA GLU A 79 -31.25 -6.84 16.91
C GLU A 79 -31.04 -8.14 16.09
N CYS A 80 -31.13 -8.08 14.76
CA CYS A 80 -30.91 -9.20 13.87
C CYS A 80 -29.63 -9.00 13.05
N TRP A 81 -28.87 -10.08 12.82
CA TRP A 81 -27.79 -10.06 11.83
C TRP A 81 -28.42 -9.89 10.44
N MET A 82 -27.98 -8.91 9.64
CA MET A 82 -28.48 -8.74 8.25
C MET A 82 -28.38 -10.02 7.40
N ALA A 83 -27.48 -10.95 7.74
CA ALA A 83 -27.30 -12.22 7.06
C ALA A 83 -28.36 -13.28 7.41
N ASP A 84 -29.05 -13.16 8.55
CA ASP A 84 -29.98 -14.17 9.09
C ASP A 84 -31.45 -13.69 9.09
N CYS A 85 -31.73 -12.49 8.57
CA CYS A 85 -33.08 -11.95 8.56
C CYS A 85 -33.90 -12.61 7.43
N PRO A 86 -34.90 -13.45 7.74
CA PRO A 86 -35.71 -14.15 6.73
C PRO A 86 -36.47 -13.21 5.80
N GLN A 87 -36.62 -11.93 6.16
CA GLN A 87 -37.29 -10.91 5.35
C GLN A 87 -36.57 -10.58 4.02
N HIS A 88 -35.35 -11.07 3.79
CA HIS A 88 -34.63 -10.91 2.51
C HIS A 88 -34.55 -12.18 1.66
N LEU A 89 -35.09 -13.31 2.14
CA LEU A 89 -35.37 -14.45 1.28
C LEU A 89 -36.65 -14.10 0.51
N ILE A 90 -36.49 -13.46 -0.64
CA ILE A 90 -37.54 -13.49 -1.66
C ILE A 90 -37.66 -14.97 -2.05
N ILE A 91 -38.68 -15.62 -1.51
CA ILE A 91 -39.15 -16.90 -2.03
C ILE A 91 -39.94 -16.50 -3.27
N ASP A 92 -39.32 -16.65 -4.44
CA ASP A 92 -40.09 -16.69 -5.69
C ASP A 92 -40.95 -17.96 -5.60
N GLU A 93 -42.22 -17.80 -5.24
CA GLU A 93 -43.24 -18.82 -5.47
C GLU A 93 -43.64 -18.76 -6.96
N ASP A 94 -43.59 -19.91 -7.63
CA ASP A 94 -43.91 -20.13 -9.05
C ASP A 94 -45.29 -19.60 -9.49
#